data_AF-A0A3M1HYI9-F1
#
_entry.id   AF-A0A3M1HYI9-F1
#
_cell.length_a   1.000
_cell.length_b   1.000
_cell.length_c   1.000
_cell.angle_alpha   90.00
_cell.angle_beta   90.00
_cell.angle_gamma   90.00
#
_symmetry.space_group_name_H-M   'P 1'
#
loop_
_entity.id
_entity.type
_entity.pdbx_description
1 polymer ?
#
loop_
_entity_poly.entity_id
_entity_poly.type
_entity_poly.pdbx_seq_one_letter_code
_entity_poly.pdbx_strand_id
1 'polypeptide(L)'
;MARIVEQDVTLTGVRPERQAEGKLAIREYADGERALRALGMLAAFWALAAASVFVPVVHFVSVPGFALLGIVVSVKRWRRRAELVRVVGTCPNCGKPLEAKLEGEAELPVWTRHEACGESVGVRAKSDKAG
;
A
#
# COMPACT_ATOMS: atom_id res chain seq x y z
N MET A 1 7.82 -15.36 0.98
CA MET A 1 8.86 -14.36 1.24
C MET A 1 8.57 -13.16 0.38
N ALA A 2 8.16 -12.06 1.01
CA ALA A 2 8.00 -10.79 0.31
C ALA A 2 9.33 -10.36 -0.31
N ARG A 3 9.30 -9.94 -1.58
CA ARG A 3 10.46 -9.45 -2.31
C ARG A 3 10.37 -7.94 -2.42
N ILE A 4 11.47 -7.24 -2.14
CA ILE A 4 11.58 -5.83 -2.47
C ILE A 4 12.08 -5.74 -3.91
N VAL A 5 11.30 -5.08 -4.76
CA VAL A 5 11.63 -4.78 -6.15
C VAL A 5 11.87 -3.28 -6.23
N GLU A 6 13.04 -2.88 -6.74
CA GLU A 6 13.32 -1.48 -7.05
C GLU A 6 12.94 -1.23 -8.51
N GLN A 7 12.14 -0.20 -8.76
CA GLN A 7 11.71 0.22 -10.08
C GLN A 7 12.14 1.67 -10.32
N ASP A 8 12.66 1.96 -11.51
CA ASP A 8 12.95 3.34 -11.91
C ASP A 8 11.64 4.10 -12.15
N VAL A 9 11.57 5.30 -11.58
CA VAL A 9 10.38 6.16 -11.60
C VAL A 9 10.76 7.57 -12.01
N THR A 10 9.81 8.25 -12.62
CA THR A 10 9.91 9.67 -12.91
C THR A 10 9.25 10.44 -11.77
N LEU A 11 10.03 11.29 -11.11
CA LEU A 11 9.59 12.25 -10.12
C LEU A 11 9.17 13.53 -10.84
N THR A 12 7.89 13.88 -10.78
CA THR A 12 7.33 15.11 -11.35
C THR A 12 7.17 16.15 -10.25
N GLY A 13 7.68 17.36 -10.48
CA GLY A 13 7.45 18.49 -9.59
C GLY A 13 6.05 19.07 -9.74
N VAL A 14 5.78 20.17 -9.04
CA VAL A 14 4.52 20.93 -9.21
C VAL A 14 4.39 21.46 -10.63
N ARG A 15 5.54 21.77 -11.24
CA ARG A 15 5.64 22.14 -12.63
C ARG A 15 5.92 20.88 -13.47
N PRO A 16 5.08 20.54 -14.45
CA PRO A 16 5.20 19.29 -15.22
C PRO A 16 6.49 19.18 -16.05
N GLU A 17 7.11 20.32 -16.40
CA GLU A 17 8.40 20.39 -17.07
C GLU A 17 9.59 20.03 -16.17
N ARG A 18 9.42 20.08 -14.84
CA ARG A 18 10.46 19.70 -13.88
C ARG A 18 10.32 18.23 -13.53
N GLN A 19 11.14 17.42 -14.19
CA GLN A 19 11.20 15.98 -13.96
C GLN A 19 12.59 15.60 -13.46
N ALA A 20 12.63 14.63 -12.54
CA ALA A 20 13.85 14.03 -12.05
C ALA A 20 13.69 12.51 -12.04
N GLU A 21 14.81 11.79 -12.16
CA GLU A 21 14.80 10.34 -12.01
C GLU A 21 14.90 9.96 -10.53
N GLY A 22 14.20 8.88 -10.17
CA GLY A 22 14.24 8.29 -8.84
C GLY A 22 14.04 6.78 -8.91
N LYS A 23 14.21 6.13 -7.77
CA LYS A 23 13.99 4.70 -7.55
C LYS A 23 12.87 4.52 -6.54
N LEU A 24 11.89 3.70 -6.90
CA LEU A 24 10.78 3.31 -6.06
C LEU A 24 11.00 1.88 -5.59
N ALA A 25 11.04 1.67 -4.27
CA ALA A 25 11.02 0.34 -3.69
C ALA A 25 9.57 -0.09 -3.46
N ILE A 26 9.18 -1.17 -4.14
CA ILE A 26 7.90 -1.83 -4.01
C ILE A 26 8.12 -3.17 -3.29
N ARG A 27 7.27 -3.49 -2.33
CA ARG A 27 7.24 -4.79 -1.67
C ARG A 27 6.17 -5.65 -2.29
N GLU A 28 6.58 -6.65 -3.04
CA GLU A 28 5.69 -7.65 -3.63
C GLU A 28 5.53 -8.83 -2.68
N TYR A 29 4.29 -9.30 -2.54
CA TYR A 29 3.96 -10.43 -1.68
C TYR A 29 3.66 -11.68 -2.50
N ALA A 30 4.34 -12.79 -2.16
CA ALA A 30 4.03 -14.09 -2.73
C ALA A 30 2.60 -14.55 -2.35
N ASP A 31 1.98 -15.35 -3.21
CA ASP A 31 0.60 -15.81 -3.04
C ASP A 31 0.35 -16.54 -1.71
N GLY A 32 1.29 -17.38 -1.27
CA GLY A 32 1.19 -18.06 0.04
C GLY A 32 1.19 -17.09 1.23
N GLU A 33 1.96 -15.99 1.14
CA GLU A 33 2.05 -14.98 2.20
C GLU A 33 0.84 -14.04 2.20
N ARG A 34 0.24 -13.81 1.03
CA ARG A 34 -1.05 -13.15 0.89
C ARG A 34 -2.17 -13.98 1.53
N ALA A 35 -2.18 -15.29 1.26
CA ALA A 35 -3.14 -16.22 1.85
C ALA A 35 -3.00 -16.31 3.38
N LEU A 36 -1.79 -16.47 3.91
CA LEU A 36 -1.56 -16.55 5.36
C LEU A 36 -2.01 -15.28 6.10
N ARG A 37 -1.73 -14.09 5.54
CA ARG A 37 -2.18 -12.82 6.14
C ARG A 37 -3.69 -12.63 6.08
N ALA A 38 -4.32 -13.03 4.97
CA ALA A 38 -5.77 -13.01 4.85
C ALA A 38 -6.44 -14.00 5.81
N LEU A 39 -5.93 -15.24 5.88
CA LEU A 39 -6.39 -16.28 6.81
C LEU A 39 -6.22 -15.87 8.27
N GLY A 40 -5.09 -15.23 8.62
CA GLY A 40 -4.87 -14.71 9.98
C GLY A 40 -5.91 -13.67 10.37
N MET A 41 -6.27 -12.76 9.45
CA MET A 41 -7.33 -11.78 9.70
C MET A 41 -8.70 -12.44 9.82
N LEU A 42 -9.00 -13.41 8.94
CA LEU A 42 -10.25 -14.16 8.97
C LEU A 42 -10.40 -14.93 10.28
N ALA A 43 -9.35 -15.63 10.71
CA ALA A 43 -9.32 -16.38 11.96
C ALA A 43 -9.53 -15.46 13.18
N ALA A 44 -8.93 -14.26 13.18
CA ALA A 44 -9.14 -13.28 14.25
C ALA A 44 -10.60 -12.82 14.34
N PHE A 45 -11.21 -12.47 13.20
CA PHE A 45 -12.62 -12.09 13.16
C PHE A 45 -13.57 -13.24 13.53
N TRP A 46 -13.25 -14.46 13.11
CA TRP A 46 -14.04 -15.64 13.47
C TRP A 46 -13.90 -16.01 14.95
N ALA A 47 -12.72 -15.82 15.54
CA ALA A 47 -12.53 -15.97 16.98
C ALA A 47 -13.37 -14.95 17.77
N LEU A 48 -13.42 -13.70 17.32
CA LEU A 48 -14.31 -12.67 17.89
C LEU A 48 -15.79 -13.02 17.72
N ALA A 49 -16.17 -13.53 16.55
CA ALA A 49 -17.53 -14.00 16.29
C ALA A 49 -17.91 -15.13 17.27
N ALA A 50 -17.03 -16.14 17.44
CA ALA A 50 -17.24 -17.24 18.38
C ALA A 50 -17.34 -16.76 19.84
N ALA A 51 -16.48 -15.83 20.26
CA ALA A 51 -16.57 -15.23 21.59
C ALA A 51 -17.88 -14.45 21.80
N SER A 52 -18.42 -13.84 20.75
CA SER A 52 -19.67 -13.08 20.84
C SER A 52 -20.92 -13.93 21.06
N VAL A 53 -20.84 -15.25 20.85
CA VAL A 53 -21.92 -16.21 21.14
C VAL A 53 -22.29 -16.21 22.63
N PHE A 54 -21.33 -15.91 23.52
CA PHE A 54 -21.58 -15.83 24.96
C PHE A 54 -22.37 -14.59 25.40
N VAL A 55 -22.74 -13.70 24.47
CA VAL A 55 -23.49 -12.47 24.75
C VAL A 55 -24.84 -12.50 24.01
N PRO A 56 -25.93 -12.98 24.66
CA PRO A 56 -27.22 -13.24 24.02
C PRO A 56 -27.88 -12.04 23.33
N VAL A 57 -27.59 -10.82 23.75
CA VAL A 57 -28.16 -9.62 23.10
C VAL A 57 -27.36 -9.24 21.84
N VAL A 58 -26.04 -9.42 21.86
CA VAL A 58 -25.14 -8.92 20.81
C VAL A 58 -24.92 -9.97 19.72
N HIS A 59 -24.98 -11.27 20.04
CA HIS A 59 -24.67 -12.36 19.11
C HIS A 59 -25.43 -12.31 17.77
N PHE A 60 -26.72 -11.92 17.78
CA PHE A 60 -27.55 -11.84 16.57
C PHE A 60 -27.00 -10.85 15.54
N VAL A 61 -26.26 -9.83 15.97
CA VAL A 61 -25.65 -8.82 15.10
C VAL A 61 -24.16 -9.08 14.94
N SER A 62 -23.46 -9.43 16.03
CA SER A 62 -22.00 -9.60 16.02
C SER A 62 -21.54 -10.84 15.28
N VAL A 63 -22.24 -11.97 15.38
CA VAL A 63 -21.84 -13.20 14.66
C VAL A 63 -21.93 -12.99 13.14
N PRO A 64 -23.08 -12.59 12.55
CA PRO A 64 -23.14 -12.33 11.11
C PRO A 64 -22.28 -11.13 10.71
N GLY A 65 -22.21 -10.08 11.57
CA GLY A 65 -21.39 -8.90 11.32
C GLY A 65 -19.90 -9.21 11.23
N PHE A 66 -19.33 -9.88 12.23
CA PHE A 66 -17.91 -10.27 12.24
C PHE A 66 -17.59 -11.34 11.20
N ALA A 67 -18.51 -12.27 10.92
CA ALA A 67 -18.31 -13.26 9.86
C ALA A 67 -18.20 -12.59 8.47
N LEU A 68 -19.12 -11.69 8.13
CA LEU A 68 -19.10 -10.97 6.86
C LEU A 68 -17.94 -9.97 6.77
N LEU A 69 -17.71 -9.18 7.83
CA LEU A 69 -16.58 -8.25 7.89
C LEU A 69 -15.24 -8.97 7.76
N GLY A 70 -15.10 -10.12 8.43
CA GLY A 70 -13.91 -10.96 8.34
C GLY A 70 -13.62 -11.37 6.89
N ILE A 71 -14.63 -11.85 6.16
CA ILE A 71 -14.48 -12.24 4.75
C ILE A 71 -14.09 -11.01 3.89
N VAL A 72 -14.83 -9.90 4.01
CA VAL A 72 -14.61 -8.70 3.19
C VAL A 72 -13.20 -8.14 3.41
N VAL A 73 -12.78 -7.98 4.68
CA VAL A 73 -11.45 -7.45 5.01
C VAL A 73 -10.35 -8.41 4.57
N SER A 74 -10.56 -9.72 4.72
CA SER A 74 -9.57 -10.73 4.30
C SER A 74 -9.40 -10.78 2.79
N VAL A 75 -10.49 -10.69 2.02
CA VAL A 75 -10.43 -10.59 0.56
C VAL A 75 -9.74 -9.30 0.12
N LYS A 76 -10.06 -8.17 0.76
CA LYS A 76 -9.38 -6.90 0.50
C LYS A 76 -7.88 -7.00 0.79
N ARG A 77 -7.49 -7.63 1.90
CA ARG A 77 -6.09 -7.86 2.28
C ARG A 77 -5.38 -8.83 1.33
N TRP A 78 -6.06 -9.88 0.88
CA TRP A 78 -5.55 -10.81 -0.12
C TRP A 78 -5.27 -10.10 -1.44
N ARG A 79 -6.18 -9.23 -1.89
CA ARG A 79 -6.06 -8.53 -3.17
C ARG A 79 -4.83 -7.62 -3.26
N ARG A 80 -4.29 -7.14 -2.13
CA ARG A 80 -3.05 -6.38 -2.09
C ARG A 80 -1.85 -7.25 -2.48
N ARG A 81 -1.43 -7.13 -3.75
CA ARG A 81 -0.28 -7.86 -4.31
C ARG A 81 1.05 -7.21 -3.96
N ALA A 82 1.04 -5.89 -3.89
CA ALA A 82 2.24 -5.10 -3.70
C ALA A 82 1.93 -3.84 -2.88
N GLU A 83 2.89 -3.41 -2.08
CA GLU A 83 2.81 -2.20 -1.27
C GLU A 83 4.01 -1.30 -1.57
N LEU A 84 3.79 0.01 -1.62
CA LEU A 84 4.88 0.97 -1.73
C LEU A 84 5.67 0.98 -0.41
N VAL A 85 6.99 1.10 -0.49
CA VAL A 85 7.86 1.12 0.70
C VAL A 85 8.53 2.48 0.85
N ARG A 86 9.26 2.90 -0.19
CA ARG A 86 10.00 4.16 -0.19
C ARG A 86 10.29 4.60 -1.60
N VAL A 87 10.46 5.89 -1.78
CA VAL A 87 11.02 6.49 -2.99
C VAL A 87 12.28 7.26 -2.63
N VAL A 88 13.32 7.08 -3.44
CA VAL A 88 14.61 7.74 -3.30
C VAL A 88 14.95 8.41 -4.63
N GLY A 89 15.38 9.66 -4.61
CA GLY A 89 15.80 10.36 -5.83
C GLY A 89 16.19 11.80 -5.55
N THR A 90 16.18 12.63 -6.58
CA THR A 90 16.41 14.07 -6.43
C THR A 90 15.10 14.82 -6.57
N CYS A 91 14.81 15.75 -5.66
CA CYS A 91 13.60 16.56 -5.74
C CYS A 91 13.66 17.49 -6.97
N PRO A 92 12.71 17.42 -7.92
CA PRO A 92 12.69 18.30 -9.11
C PRO A 92 12.40 19.77 -8.77
N ASN A 93 11.84 20.05 -7.59
CA ASN A 93 11.53 21.42 -7.17
C ASN A 93 12.75 22.14 -6.59
N CYS A 94 13.52 21.48 -5.70
CA CYS A 94 14.60 22.10 -4.94
C CYS A 94 16.01 21.53 -5.19
N GLY A 95 16.15 20.45 -5.95
CA GLY A 95 17.43 19.81 -6.26
C GLY A 95 18.10 19.05 -5.11
N LYS A 96 17.47 18.99 -3.93
CA LYS A 96 17.97 18.23 -2.77
C LYS A 96 17.59 16.75 -2.86
N PRO A 97 18.33 15.85 -2.18
CA PRO A 97 17.95 14.45 -2.07
C PRO A 97 16.55 14.31 -1.45
N LEU A 98 15.71 13.50 -2.09
CA LEU A 98 14.39 13.10 -1.67
C LEU A 98 14.45 11.65 -1.23
N GLU A 99 14.18 11.41 0.05
CA GLU A 99 13.87 10.10 0.58
C GLU A 99 12.53 10.22 1.30
N ALA A 100 11.51 9.52 0.78
CA ALA A 100 10.19 9.54 1.39
C ALA A 100 9.69 8.11 1.53
N LYS A 101 9.26 7.75 2.75
CA LYS A 101 8.58 6.50 3.01
C LYS A 101 7.17 6.60 2.43
N LEU A 102 6.80 5.62 1.63
CA LEU A 102 5.47 5.53 1.04
C LEU A 102 4.71 4.42 1.75
N GLU A 103 3.42 4.63 1.96
CA GLU A 103 2.54 3.64 2.56
C GLU A 103 1.27 3.55 1.72
N GLY A 104 0.89 2.33 1.36
CA GLY A 104 -0.30 2.11 0.54
C GLY A 104 -0.13 0.99 -0.48
N GLU A 105 -1.18 0.82 -1.27
CA GLU A 105 -1.19 -0.09 -2.43
C GLU A 105 -0.18 0.41 -3.46
N ALA A 106 0.50 -0.50 -4.15
CA ALA A 106 1.44 -0.18 -5.24
C ALA A 106 0.72 0.25 -6.52
N GLU A 107 -0.10 1.31 -6.40
CA GLU A 107 -0.85 1.90 -7.50
C GLU A 107 -0.29 3.29 -7.78
N LEU A 108 0.25 3.47 -8.98
CA LEU A 108 0.81 4.74 -9.45
C LEU A 108 -0.24 5.50 -10.28
N PRO A 109 -0.21 6.84 -10.33
CA PRO A 109 0.76 7.74 -9.68
C PRO A 109 0.46 8.01 -8.21
N VAL A 110 1.52 8.20 -7.40
CA VAL A 110 1.39 8.59 -5.98
C VAL A 110 2.01 9.95 -5.75
N TRP A 111 1.33 10.79 -4.98
CA TRP A 111 1.85 12.09 -4.57
C TRP A 111 2.41 12.00 -3.16
N THR A 112 3.65 12.45 -2.99
CA THR A 112 4.29 12.57 -1.68
C THR A 112 4.82 13.98 -1.47
N ARG A 113 4.92 14.39 -0.22
CA ARG A 113 5.45 15.71 0.14
C ARG A 113 6.92 15.57 0.50
N HIS A 114 7.76 16.43 -0.04
CA HIS A 114 9.16 16.47 0.38
C HIS A 114 9.29 17.30 1.66
N GLU A 115 9.87 16.73 2.71
CA GLU A 115 10.01 17.41 4.01
C GLU A 115 10.92 18.64 3.96
N ALA A 116 11.94 18.63 3.10
CA ALA A 116 12.92 19.71 3.06
C ALA A 116 12.44 20.97 2.33
N CYS A 117 11.53 20.84 1.36
CA CYS A 117 10.97 21.99 0.63
C CYS A 117 9.48 22.22 0.89
N GLY A 118 8.78 21.25 1.50
CA GLY A 118 7.35 21.33 1.77
C GLY A 118 6.45 21.19 0.53
N GLU A 119 7.04 20.89 -0.63
CA GLU A 119 6.33 20.85 -1.91
C GLU A 119 5.93 19.42 -2.28
N SER A 120 4.87 19.27 -3.07
CA SER A 120 4.43 17.97 -3.57
C SER A 120 5.31 17.48 -4.73
N VAL A 121 5.56 16.18 -4.73
CA VAL A 121 6.31 15.44 -5.76
C VAL A 121 5.45 14.25 -6.18
N GLY A 122 5.13 14.20 -7.46
CA GLY A 122 4.41 13.09 -8.07
C GLY A 122 5.40 11.98 -8.44
N VAL A 123 5.15 10.77 -7.97
CA VAL A 123 5.89 9.56 -8.37
C VAL A 123 5.09 8.87 -9.46
N ARG A 124 5.68 8.77 -10.65
CA ARG A 124 5.09 8.08 -11.80
C ARG A 124 6.02 6.98 -12.27
N ALA A 125 5.47 5.87 -12.75
CA ALA A 125 6.29 4.85 -13.41
C ALA A 125 7.07 5.52 -14.55
N LYS A 126 8.35 5.16 -14.71
CA LYS A 126 9.09 5.56 -15.90
C LYS A 126 8.30 5.02 -17.08
N SER A 127 7.79 5.93 -17.92
CA SER A 127 6.98 5.54 -19.06
C SER A 127 7.91 4.87 -20.06
N ASP A 128 8.05 3.56 -19.93
CA ASP A 128 8.44 2.72 -21.05
C ASP A 128 7.30 2.90 -22.05
N LYS A 129 7.56 3.64 -23.14
CA LYS A 129 6.60 3.81 -24.22
C LYS A 129 6.00 2.45 -24.57
N ALA A 130 4.72 2.26 -24.28
CA ALA A 130 3.98 1.08 -24.69
C ALA A 130 2.75 1.55 -25.47
N GLY A 131 2.86 1.51 -26.80
CA GLY A 131 1.75 1.43 -27.76
C GLY A 131 1.00 2.71 -28.02
#